data_AF-A0A0G3DJL0-F1
#
_entry.id   AF-A0A0G3DJL0-F1
#
_cell.length_a   1.000
_cell.length_b   1.000
_cell.length_c   1.000
_cell.angle_alpha   90.00
_cell.angle_beta   90.00
_cell.angle_gamma   90.00
#
_symmetry.space_group_name_H-M   'P 1'
#
loop_
_entity.id
_entity.type
_entity.pdbx_description
1 polymer ?
#
loop_
_entity_poly.entity_id
_entity_poly.type
_entity_poly.pdbx_seq_one_letter_code
_entity_poly.pdbx_strand_id
1 'polypeptide(L)'
;YAALLCGSLLSVALLVITFRKFIRILGQSNDLVNELFSWGEIQYVREKQNILREKQNILPKTSFLSSRNYYRFQLVQQLDLWSYRIISLGFIFLTIGILSGAVWANEAWGTYWNWDPKETWAFITW
;
A
#
# COMPACT_ATOMS: atom_id res chain seq x y z
N TYR A 1 2.37 -31.03 -25.82
CA TYR A 1 2.06 -29.62 -26.14
C TYR A 1 0.63 -29.21 -25.78
N ALA A 2 -0.42 -29.91 -26.25
CA ALA A 2 -1.82 -29.55 -25.95
C ALA A 2 -2.17 -29.54 -24.44
N ALA A 3 -1.67 -30.50 -23.66
CA ALA A 3 -1.90 -30.55 -22.21
C ALA A 3 -1.24 -29.39 -21.44
N LEU A 4 -0.03 -28.97 -21.85
CA LEU A 4 0.67 -27.82 -21.27
C LEU A 4 -0.05 -26.49 -21.59
N LEU A 5 -0.52 -26.33 -22.83
CA LEU A 5 -1.32 -25.17 -23.21
C LEU A 5 -2.65 -25.11 -22.43
N CYS A 6 -3.36 -26.23 -22.33
CA CYS A 6 -4.61 -26.33 -21.58
C CYS A 6 -4.40 -26.01 -20.08
N GLY A 7 -3.32 -26.54 -19.47
CA GLY A 7 -2.95 -26.24 -18.09
C GLY A 7 -2.64 -24.76 -17.85
N SER A 8 -1.88 -24.13 -18.75
CA SER A 8 -1.60 -22.69 -18.66
C SER A 8 -2.85 -21.82 -18.82
N LEU A 9 -3.77 -22.20 -19.71
CA LEU A 9 -5.01 -21.46 -19.96
C LEU A 9 -5.96 -21.55 -18.77
N LEU A 10 -6.06 -22.74 -18.16
CA LEU A 10 -6.83 -22.96 -16.93
C LEU A 10 -6.24 -22.16 -15.75
N SER A 11 -4.91 -22.14 -15.61
CA SER A 11 -4.22 -21.36 -14.58
C SER A 11 -4.51 -19.86 -14.72
N VAL A 12 -4.43 -19.32 -15.94
CA VAL A 12 -4.77 -17.91 -16.21
C VAL A 12 -6.24 -17.62 -15.90
N ALA A 13 -7.16 -18.51 -16.30
CA ALA A 13 -8.58 -18.33 -16.00
C ALA A 13 -8.87 -18.32 -14.49
N LEU A 14 -8.26 -19.25 -13.74
CA LEU A 14 -8.38 -19.30 -12.29
C LEU A 14 -7.74 -18.08 -11.61
N LEU A 15 -6.61 -17.58 -12.12
CA LEU A 15 -5.95 -16.36 -11.65
C LEU A 15 -6.86 -15.15 -11.84
N VAL A 16 -7.50 -15.00 -12.99
CA VAL A 16 -8.44 -13.88 -13.24
C VAL A 16 -9.67 -13.96 -12.33
N ILE A 17 -10.20 -15.15 -12.07
CA ILE A 17 -11.35 -15.35 -11.18
C ILE A 17 -10.99 -15.04 -9.72
N THR A 18 -9.85 -15.53 -9.25
CA THR A 18 -9.35 -15.29 -7.89
C THR A 18 -9.00 -13.81 -7.70
N PHE A 19 -8.39 -13.16 -8.69
CA PHE A 19 -8.09 -11.73 -8.65
C PHE A 19 -9.35 -10.86 -8.59
N ARG A 20 -10.39 -11.19 -9.38
CA ARG A 20 -11.70 -10.51 -9.26
C ARG A 20 -12.34 -10.70 -7.90
N LYS A 21 -12.24 -11.91 -7.34
CA LYS A 21 -12.77 -12.21 -6.01
C LYS A 21 -11.99 -11.44 -4.93
N PHE A 22 -10.67 -11.30 -5.08
CA PHE A 22 -9.83 -10.48 -4.22
C PHE A 22 -10.20 -9.00 -4.28
N ILE A 23 -10.37 -8.42 -5.47
CA ILE A 23 -10.84 -7.02 -5.62
C ILE A 23 -12.22 -6.84 -4.96
N ARG A 24 -13.13 -7.80 -5.11
CA ARG A 24 -14.45 -7.74 -4.47
C ARG A 24 -14.36 -7.83 -2.94
N ILE A 25 -13.49 -8.69 -2.41
CA ILE A 25 -13.23 -8.79 -0.97
C ILE A 25 -12.60 -7.50 -0.45
N LEU A 26 -11.63 -6.92 -1.18
CA LEU A 26 -11.04 -5.63 -0.87
C LEU A 26 -12.13 -4.55 -0.78
N GLY A 27 -13.02 -4.51 -1.77
CA GLY A 27 -14.16 -3.59 -1.82
C GLY A 27 -15.19 -3.79 -0.69
N GLN A 28 -15.32 -5.01 -0.15
CA GLN A 28 -16.18 -5.30 1.00
C GLN A 28 -15.48 -5.03 2.34
N SER A 29 -14.16 -5.18 2.41
CA SER A 29 -13.32 -4.80 3.55
C SER A 29 -13.06 -3.30 3.65
N ASN A 30 -13.61 -2.51 2.73
CA ASN A 30 -13.46 -1.06 2.71
C ASN A 30 -13.83 -0.44 4.06
N ASP A 31 -14.80 -0.99 4.82
CA ASP A 31 -15.13 -0.44 6.14
C ASP A 31 -13.97 -0.56 7.14
N LEU A 32 -13.30 -1.72 7.23
CA LEU A 32 -12.14 -1.92 8.11
C LEU A 32 -10.87 -1.22 7.58
N VAL A 33 -10.66 -1.25 6.27
CA VAL A 33 -9.55 -0.54 5.64
C VAL A 33 -9.72 0.95 5.84
N ASN A 34 -10.93 1.50 5.62
CA ASN A 34 -11.25 2.92 5.87
C ASN A 34 -11.10 3.28 7.34
N GLU A 35 -11.40 2.39 8.29
CA GLU A 35 -11.22 2.65 9.71
C GLU A 35 -9.73 2.76 10.10
N LEU A 36 -8.90 1.80 9.67
CA LEU A 36 -7.44 1.85 9.80
C LEU A 36 -6.83 3.05 9.06
N PHE A 37 -7.42 3.41 7.91
CA PHE A 37 -7.00 4.56 7.12
C PHE A 37 -7.36 5.89 7.76
N SER A 38 -8.56 5.99 8.34
CA SER A 38 -9.08 7.19 8.96
C SER A 38 -8.18 7.63 10.11
N TRP A 39 -7.61 6.68 10.87
CA TRP A 39 -6.75 7.01 11.99
C TRP A 39 -5.46 7.71 11.55
N GLY A 40 -4.81 7.23 10.49
CA GLY A 40 -3.64 7.89 9.90
C GLY A 40 -3.97 9.27 9.32
N GLU A 41 -5.13 9.41 8.68
CA GLU A 41 -5.60 10.69 8.14
C GLU A 41 -5.93 11.70 9.24
N ILE A 42 -6.52 11.25 10.35
CA ILE A 42 -6.80 12.08 11.54
C ILE A 42 -5.51 12.61 12.16
N GLN A 43 -4.45 11.80 12.24
CA GLN A 43 -3.15 12.23 12.76
C GLN A 43 -2.52 13.29 11.86
N TYR A 44 -2.46 13.04 10.55
CA TYR A 44 -1.92 14.00 9.59
C TYR A 44 -2.70 15.32 9.57
N VAL A 45 -4.03 15.28 9.59
CA VAL A 45 -4.88 16.48 9.64
C VAL A 45 -4.65 17.26 10.94
N ARG A 46 -4.51 16.57 12.08
CA ARG A 46 -4.22 17.17 13.39
C ARG A 46 -2.85 17.86 13.41
N GLU A 47 -1.82 17.20 12.90
CA GLU A 47 -0.46 17.74 12.74
C GLU A 47 -0.49 19.04 11.92
N LYS A 48 -1.15 19.00 10.74
CA LYS A 48 -1.28 20.16 9.86
C LYS A 48 -2.05 21.31 10.53
N GLN A 49 -3.11 21.01 11.29
CA GLN A 49 -3.85 22.02 12.04
C GLN A 49 -2.99 22.70 13.11
N ASN A 50 -2.11 21.96 13.80
CA ASN A 50 -1.18 22.52 14.77
C ASN A 50 -0.17 23.45 14.09
N ILE A 51 0.40 23.04 12.96
CA ILE A 51 1.37 23.84 12.18
C ILE A 51 0.70 25.12 11.64
N LEU A 52 -0.53 25.03 11.15
CA LEU A 52 -1.27 26.19 10.66
C LEU A 52 -1.61 27.18 11.78
N ARG A 53 -2.01 26.69 12.97
CA ARG A 53 -2.21 27.52 14.16
C ARG A 53 -0.93 28.22 14.59
N GLU A 54 0.21 27.52 14.57
CA GLU A 54 1.50 28.09 14.90
C GLU A 54 1.92 29.19 13.91
N LYS A 55 1.77 28.95 12.60
CA LYS A 55 2.03 29.98 11.58
C LYS A 55 1.13 31.21 11.73
N GLN A 56 -0.12 31.02 12.13
CA GLN A 56 -1.06 32.12 12.40
C GLN A 56 -0.60 32.99 13.57
N ASN A 57 -0.02 32.38 14.60
CA ASN A 57 0.50 33.09 15.77
C ASN A 57 1.81 33.86 15.49
N ILE A 58 2.59 33.40 14.49
CA ILE A 58 3.91 33.96 14.18
C ILE A 58 3.88 35.03 13.06
N LEU A 59 2.89 35.00 12.14
CA LEU A 59 2.96 35.78 10.89
C LEU A 59 1.67 36.59 10.58
N PRO A 60 1.44 37.76 11.21
CA PRO A 60 0.18 38.49 11.03
C PRO A 60 -0.01 39.23 9.67
N LYS A 61 0.96 39.25 8.74
CA LYS A 61 0.94 40.30 7.69
C LYS A 61 1.49 40.02 6.27
N THR A 62 1.74 38.78 5.88
CA THR A 62 2.28 38.48 4.53
C THR A 62 1.32 37.64 3.68
N SER A 63 0.07 38.06 3.53
CA SER A 63 -0.97 37.24 2.87
C SER A 63 -1.14 37.48 1.37
N PHE A 64 -0.34 38.33 0.72
CA PHE A 64 -0.73 38.85 -0.60
C PHE A 64 -0.21 38.11 -1.85
N LEU A 65 0.69 37.12 -1.75
CA LEU A 65 1.29 36.51 -2.95
C LEU A 65 1.28 34.98 -2.92
N SER A 66 0.15 34.32 -3.18
CA SER A 66 0.16 32.90 -3.57
C SER A 66 -1.14 32.36 -4.20
N SER A 67 -1.81 33.10 -5.10
CA SER A 67 -3.05 32.57 -5.74
C SER A 67 -2.77 31.45 -6.77
N ARG A 68 -1.65 31.52 -7.50
CA ARG A 68 -1.36 30.58 -8.61
C ARG A 68 -0.93 29.18 -8.15
N ASN A 69 -0.36 29.05 -6.95
CA ASN A 69 0.14 27.79 -6.42
C ASN A 69 -0.92 26.98 -5.65
N TYR A 70 -2.12 27.51 -5.45
CA TYR A 70 -3.13 26.85 -4.62
C TYR A 70 -3.59 25.49 -5.19
N TYR A 71 -3.89 25.43 -6.48
CA TYR A 71 -4.32 24.17 -7.12
C TYR A 71 -3.21 23.12 -7.19
N ARG A 72 -1.98 23.54 -7.46
CA ARG A 72 -0.81 22.64 -7.46
C ARG A 72 -0.58 22.06 -6.07
N PHE A 73 -0.68 22.89 -5.03
CA PHE A 73 -0.55 22.44 -3.64
C PHE A 73 -1.65 21.44 -3.25
N GLN A 74 -2.90 21.71 -3.62
CA GLN A 74 -4.02 20.80 -3.36
C GLN A 74 -3.84 19.45 -4.06
N LEU A 75 -3.39 19.44 -5.32
CA LEU A 75 -3.14 18.20 -6.05
C LEU A 75 -1.99 17.38 -5.46
N VAL A 76 -0.86 18.01 -5.13
CA VAL A 76 0.28 17.32 -4.49
C VAL A 76 -0.17 16.69 -3.17
N GLN A 77 -0.95 17.43 -2.37
CA GLN A 77 -1.43 16.92 -1.10
C GLN A 77 -2.39 15.72 -1.26
N GLN A 78 -3.24 15.72 -2.30
CA GLN A 78 -4.06 14.56 -2.62
C GLN A 78 -3.21 13.38 -3.07
N LEU A 79 -2.22 13.59 -3.95
CA LEU A 79 -1.30 12.54 -4.39
C LEU A 79 -0.53 11.91 -3.23
N ASP A 80 -0.05 12.72 -2.28
CA ASP A 80 0.66 12.23 -1.10
C ASP A 80 -0.25 11.35 -0.23
N LEU A 81 -1.51 11.76 -0.04
CA LEU A 81 -2.48 10.97 0.70
C LEU A 81 -2.74 9.61 0.03
N TRP A 82 -2.98 9.60 -1.28
CA TRP A 82 -3.15 8.36 -2.06
C TRP A 82 -1.91 7.48 -2.02
N SER A 83 -0.72 8.07 -2.14
CA SER A 83 0.55 7.35 -2.08
C SER A 83 0.72 6.68 -0.73
N TYR A 84 0.45 7.40 0.37
CA TYR A 84 0.48 6.82 1.71
C TYR A 84 -0.47 5.62 1.85
N ARG A 85 -1.64 5.65 1.19
CA ARG A 85 -2.58 4.52 1.15
C ARG A 85 -2.05 3.30 0.41
N ILE A 86 -1.45 3.54 -0.73
CA ILE A 86 -0.92 2.47 -1.57
C ILE A 86 0.28 1.83 -0.88
N ILE A 87 1.15 2.63 -0.25
CA ILE A 87 2.35 2.14 0.46
C ILE A 87 1.98 1.27 1.65
N SER A 88 1.03 1.70 2.49
CA SER A 88 0.61 0.90 3.66
C SER A 88 -0.05 -0.42 3.26
N LEU A 89 -0.89 -0.42 2.22
CA LEU A 89 -1.43 -1.66 1.65
C LEU A 89 -0.33 -2.54 1.02
N GLY A 90 0.65 -1.92 0.36
CA GLY A 90 1.80 -2.60 -0.21
C GLY A 90 2.60 -3.36 0.85
N PHE A 91 2.83 -2.75 2.02
CA PHE A 91 3.52 -3.40 3.14
C PHE A 91 2.77 -4.63 3.66
N ILE A 92 1.44 -4.56 3.81
CA ILE A 92 0.61 -5.70 4.23
C ILE A 92 0.62 -6.82 3.17
N PHE A 93 0.59 -6.45 1.89
CA PHE A 93 0.68 -7.44 0.83
C PHE A 93 2.07 -8.09 0.79
N LEU A 94 3.13 -7.33 1.07
CA LEU A 94 4.51 -7.81 1.10
C LEU A 94 4.75 -8.78 2.25
N THR A 95 4.19 -8.53 3.44
CA THR A 95 4.26 -9.48 4.57
C THR A 95 3.59 -10.80 4.25
N ILE A 96 2.38 -10.76 3.67
CA ILE A 96 1.66 -11.96 3.23
C ILE A 96 2.44 -12.69 2.14
N GLY A 97 3.07 -11.95 1.23
CA GLY A 97 3.93 -12.49 0.17
C GLY A 97 5.13 -13.26 0.72
N ILE A 98 5.85 -12.70 1.70
CA ILE A 98 6.98 -13.36 2.35
C ILE A 98 6.53 -14.61 3.10
N LEU A 99 5.44 -14.52 3.88
CA LEU A 99 4.87 -15.66 4.61
C LEU A 99 4.47 -16.80 3.65
N SER A 100 3.75 -16.47 2.57
CA SER A 100 3.35 -17.45 1.57
C SER A 100 4.56 -18.04 0.83
N GLY A 101 5.59 -17.23 0.57
CA GLY A 101 6.84 -17.68 -0.05
C GLY A 101 7.60 -18.68 0.83
N ALA A 102 7.69 -18.41 2.13
CA ALA A 102 8.32 -19.31 3.10
C ALA A 102 7.60 -20.66 3.21
N VAL A 103 6.26 -20.67 3.17
CA VAL A 103 5.47 -21.92 3.16
C VAL A 103 5.74 -22.73 1.89
N TRP A 104 5.83 -22.08 0.74
CA TRP A 104 6.12 -22.78 -0.52
C TRP A 104 7.56 -23.30 -0.60
N ALA A 105 8.53 -22.55 -0.07
CA ALA A 105 9.93 -22.98 0.01
C ALA A 105 10.07 -24.29 0.79
N ASN A 106 9.29 -24.46 1.87
CA ASN A 106 9.25 -25.71 2.62
C ASN A 106 8.76 -26.90 1.79
N GLU A 107 7.80 -26.70 0.88
CA GLU A 107 7.32 -27.75 -0.01
C GLU A 107 8.32 -28.05 -1.14
N ALA A 108 9.01 -27.03 -1.65
CA ALA A 108 9.95 -27.17 -2.76
C ALA A 108 11.29 -27.81 -2.35
N TRP A 109 11.79 -27.48 -1.15
CA TRP A 109 13.14 -27.88 -0.70
C TRP A 109 13.16 -28.52 0.69
N GLY A 110 12.01 -28.78 1.32
CA GLY A 110 11.90 -29.46 2.61
C GLY A 110 12.31 -28.61 3.82
N THR A 111 12.59 -27.31 3.62
CA THR A 111 13.08 -26.41 4.66
C THR A 111 12.39 -25.06 4.54
N TYR A 112 11.86 -24.53 5.66
CA TYR A 112 11.14 -23.25 5.69
C TYR A 112 12.00 -22.01 5.40
N TRP A 113 13.30 -22.08 5.72
CA TRP A 113 14.23 -20.96 5.60
C TRP A 113 15.67 -21.50 5.55
N ASN A 114 16.42 -21.17 4.49
CA ASN A 114 17.78 -21.69 4.33
C ASN A 114 18.88 -20.63 4.50
N TRP A 115 18.53 -19.42 4.96
CA TRP A 115 19.47 -18.29 5.11
C TRP A 115 20.26 -17.96 3.82
N ASP A 116 19.71 -18.32 2.66
CA ASP A 116 20.34 -17.96 1.40
C ASP A 116 20.39 -16.43 1.26
N PRO A 117 21.42 -15.87 0.58
CA PRO A 117 21.54 -14.42 0.39
C PRO A 117 20.28 -13.80 -0.23
N LYS A 118 19.55 -14.56 -1.04
CA LYS A 118 18.29 -14.17 -1.70
C LYS A 118 17.11 -14.03 -0.73
N GLU A 119 17.01 -14.90 0.27
CA GLU A 119 15.93 -14.93 1.26
C GLU A 119 16.20 -13.87 2.34
N THR A 120 17.47 -13.76 2.73
CA THR A 120 17.92 -12.78 3.72
C THR A 120 17.81 -11.35 3.18
N TRP A 121 18.13 -11.12 1.90
CA TRP A 121 17.93 -9.80 1.28
C TRP A 121 16.45 -9.43 1.18
N ALA A 122 15.58 -10.37 0.83
CA ALA A 122 14.14 -10.12 0.78
C ALA A 122 13.59 -9.71 2.16
N PHE A 123 14.11 -10.30 3.24
CA PHE A 123 13.77 -9.93 4.61
C PHE A 123 14.37 -8.57 5.05
N ILE A 124 15.57 -8.23 4.60
CA ILE A 124 16.23 -6.95 4.94
C ILE A 124 15.62 -5.77 4.20
N THR A 125 15.13 -5.98 2.97
CA THR A 125 14.45 -4.94 2.18
C THR A 125 13.00 -4.72 2.58
N TRP A 126 12.46 -5.60 3.43
CA TRP A 126 11.14 -5.46 4.03
C TRP A 126 11.20 -4.45 5.18
#